data_AF-A0A7G9R5H6-F1
#
_entry.id   AF-A0A7G9R5H6-F1
#
_cell.length_a   1.000
_cell.length_b   1.000
_cell.length_c   1.000
_cell.angle_alpha   90.00
_cell.angle_beta   90.00
_cell.angle_gamma   90.00
#
_symmetry.space_group_name_H-M   'P 1'
#
loop_
_entity.id
_entity.type
_entity.pdbx_description
1 polymer ?
#
loop_
_entity_poly.entity_id
_entity_poly.type
_entity_poly.pdbx_seq_one_letter_code
_entity_poly.pdbx_strand_id
1 'polypeptide(L)'
;MLRSLLEYVEGLGSAGPTTDPEAGSVVLGELARRLREHGLVVHERLGSSPVPVELAVEDPTEPGRLLLAVEGDGPAYAAVPSGRDRDLVRVLELERRGWRHLRVWSTEVFRDPARVVSRVLDAVGVRQAPGG
;
A
#
# COMPACT_ATOMS: atom_id res chain seq x y z
N MET A 1 -12.24 26.86 -28.03
CA MET A 1 -12.66 26.59 -26.63
C MET A 1 -11.82 25.46 -26.01
N LEU A 2 -10.49 25.61 -26.02
CA LEU A 2 -9.54 24.65 -25.40
C LEU A 2 -8.37 25.39 -24.70
N ARG A 3 -8.56 26.68 -24.37
CA ARG A 3 -7.61 27.46 -23.55
C ARG A 3 -8.11 27.65 -22.11
N SER A 4 -9.43 27.74 -21.95
CA SER A 4 -10.07 27.92 -20.64
C SER A 4 -9.97 26.72 -19.69
N LEU A 5 -9.63 25.52 -20.20
CA LEU A 5 -9.43 24.34 -19.36
C LEU A 5 -8.01 24.26 -18.78
N LEU A 6 -7.01 24.86 -19.45
CA LEU A 6 -5.63 24.90 -18.96
C LEU A 6 -5.47 25.96 -17.86
N GLU A 7 -6.15 27.11 -17.96
CA GLU A 7 -6.12 28.14 -16.91
C GLU A 7 -6.82 27.70 -15.61
N TYR A 8 -7.78 26.76 -15.65
CA TYR A 8 -8.42 26.23 -14.45
C TYR A 8 -7.45 25.36 -13.61
N VAL A 9 -6.51 24.69 -14.28
CA VAL A 9 -5.50 23.84 -13.62
C VAL A 9 -4.34 24.69 -13.06
N GLU A 10 -4.09 25.88 -13.60
CA GLU A 10 -3.09 26.82 -13.08
C GLU A 10 -3.59 27.67 -11.89
N GLY A 11 -4.91 27.83 -11.74
CA GLY A 11 -5.52 28.57 -10.62
C GLY A 11 -5.85 27.73 -9.38
N LEU A 12 -5.97 26.40 -9.53
CA LEU A 12 -6.03 25.48 -8.41
C LEU A 12 -4.60 25.12 -8.01
N GLY A 13 -3.95 26.02 -7.26
CA GLY A 13 -2.87 25.62 -6.39
C GLY A 13 -3.34 24.38 -5.63
N SER A 14 -2.71 23.23 -5.93
CA SER A 14 -3.12 21.93 -5.41
C SER A 14 -2.72 21.83 -3.93
N ALA A 15 -3.35 22.62 -3.08
CA ALA A 15 -3.50 22.30 -1.67
C ALA A 15 -4.72 21.37 -1.54
N GLY A 16 -4.69 20.23 -2.24
CA GLY A 16 -5.21 19.01 -1.63
C GLY A 16 -4.40 18.77 -0.34
N PRO A 17 -4.92 18.02 0.65
CA PRO A 17 -4.20 17.85 1.91
C PRO A 17 -2.75 17.48 1.60
N THR A 18 -1.82 18.38 1.92
CA THR A 18 -0.38 18.16 1.82
C THR A 18 -0.11 17.02 2.77
N THR A 19 -0.22 15.80 2.24
CA THR A 19 0.12 14.59 2.95
C THR A 19 1.63 14.68 3.05
N ASP A 20 2.10 15.01 4.24
CA ASP A 20 3.51 14.91 4.57
C ASP A 20 3.98 13.51 4.12
N PRO A 21 4.95 13.39 3.20
CA PRO A 21 5.44 12.09 2.75
C PRO A 21 6.05 11.25 3.88
N GLU A 22 6.39 11.89 5.01
CA GLU A 22 6.77 11.21 6.25
C GLU A 22 5.55 10.68 7.03
N ALA A 23 4.40 11.35 6.92
CA ALA A 23 3.14 10.85 7.46
C ALA A 23 2.63 9.67 6.60
N GLY A 24 2.39 8.53 7.24
CA GLY A 24 1.86 7.33 6.57
C GLY A 24 0.51 7.59 5.89
N SER A 25 0.15 6.75 4.93
CA SER A 25 -1.17 6.79 4.29
C SER A 25 -2.26 6.43 5.31
N VAL A 26 -3.23 7.33 5.53
CA VAL A 26 -4.40 7.07 6.39
C VAL A 26 -5.17 5.84 5.92
N VAL A 27 -5.28 5.65 4.60
CA VAL A 27 -5.97 4.52 3.98
C VAL A 27 -5.27 3.20 4.32
N LEU A 28 -3.94 3.18 4.21
CA LEU A 28 -3.16 1.99 4.56
C LEU A 28 -3.08 1.76 6.07
N GLY A 29 -3.08 2.82 6.88
CA GLY A 29 -3.17 2.70 8.34
C GLY A 29 -4.48 2.05 8.78
N GLU A 30 -5.60 2.42 8.17
CA GLU A 30 -6.90 1.76 8.42
C GLU A 30 -6.92 0.31 7.93
N LEU A 31 -6.30 0.02 6.78
CA LEU A 31 -6.12 -1.36 6.32
C LEU A 31 -5.28 -2.16 7.33
N ALA A 32 -4.17 -1.61 7.81
CA ALA A 32 -3.30 -2.23 8.81
C ALA A 32 -4.07 -2.55 10.11
N ARG A 33 -4.88 -1.61 10.59
CA ARG A 33 -5.77 -1.82 11.74
C ARG A 33 -6.68 -3.03 11.54
N ARG A 34 -7.36 -3.12 10.39
CA ARG A 34 -8.25 -4.26 10.06
C ARG A 34 -7.51 -5.58 9.96
N LEU A 35 -6.31 -5.58 9.36
CA LEU A 35 -5.49 -6.78 9.27
C LEU A 35 -5.07 -7.29 10.67
N ARG A 36 -4.74 -6.37 11.58
CA ARG A 36 -4.45 -6.69 12.99
C ARG A 36 -5.66 -7.28 13.72
N GLU A 37 -6.88 -6.84 13.41
CA GLU A 37 -8.11 -7.45 13.95
C GLU A 37 -8.29 -8.92 13.52
N HIS A 38 -7.70 -9.31 12.39
CA HIS A 38 -7.67 -10.70 11.91
C HIS A 38 -6.47 -11.50 12.44
N GLY A 39 -5.75 -10.96 13.45
CA GLY A 39 -4.63 -11.64 14.10
C GLY A 39 -3.30 -11.55 13.36
N LEU A 40 -3.20 -10.74 12.30
CA LEU A 40 -1.95 -10.52 11.58
C LEU A 40 -1.05 -9.51 12.31
N VAL A 41 0.26 -9.76 12.27
CA VAL A 41 1.26 -8.76 12.68
C VAL A 41 1.63 -7.92 11.47
N VAL A 42 1.40 -6.60 11.57
CA VAL A 42 1.62 -5.64 10.47
C VAL A 42 2.50 -4.51 10.96
N HIS A 43 3.59 -4.26 10.23
CA HIS A 43 4.53 -3.16 10.45
C HIS A 43 4.29 -2.07 9.42
N GLU A 44 4.07 -0.85 9.88
CA GLU A 44 3.91 0.32 9.02
C GLU A 44 5.26 0.97 8.73
N ARG A 45 5.47 1.40 7.48
CA ARG A 45 6.68 2.13 7.03
C ARG A 45 8.00 1.44 7.40
N LEU A 46 8.12 0.16 7.05
CA LEU A 46 9.30 -0.62 7.36
C LEU A 46 10.47 -0.32 6.41
N GLY A 47 11.60 0.08 6.98
CA GLY A 47 12.87 0.29 6.29
C GLY A 47 13.41 1.71 6.44
N SER A 48 14.70 1.87 6.21
CA SER A 48 15.41 3.17 6.27
C SER A 48 15.63 3.81 4.90
N SER A 49 15.10 3.19 3.83
CA SER A 49 15.15 3.75 2.49
C SER A 49 14.26 4.98 2.36
N PRO A 50 14.54 5.89 1.40
CA PRO A 50 13.67 7.02 1.08
C PRO A 50 12.22 6.63 0.74
N VAL A 51 12.01 5.38 0.31
CA VAL A 51 10.70 4.78 0.05
C VAL A 51 10.58 3.51 0.90
N PRO A 52 10.15 3.61 2.18
CA PRO A 52 9.97 2.42 3.02
C PRO A 52 8.82 1.55 2.49
N VAL A 53 8.82 0.26 2.87
CA VAL A 53 7.66 -0.61 2.63
C VAL A 53 6.49 -0.04 3.44
N GLU A 54 5.40 0.35 2.78
CA GLU A 54 4.29 1.01 3.47
C GLU A 54 3.65 0.11 4.53
N LEU A 55 3.39 -1.15 4.19
CA LEU A 55 2.95 -2.19 5.14
C LEU A 55 3.75 -3.48 4.90
N ALA A 56 4.37 -4.01 5.96
CA ALA A 56 5.00 -5.32 5.93
C ALA A 56 4.25 -6.27 6.88
N VAL A 57 3.76 -7.38 6.34
CA VAL A 57 2.98 -8.38 7.07
C VAL A 57 3.85 -9.60 7.34
N GLU A 58 3.85 -10.05 8.60
CA GLU A 58 4.54 -11.27 8.99
C GLU A 58 3.85 -12.54 8.46
N ASP A 59 4.62 -13.61 8.36
CA ASP A 59 4.14 -14.95 8.15
C ASP A 59 3.35 -15.42 9.39
N PRO A 60 2.04 -15.70 9.27
CA PRO A 60 1.24 -16.17 10.39
C PRO A 60 1.69 -17.52 10.95
N THR A 61 2.48 -18.28 10.18
CA THR A 61 3.01 -19.59 10.58
C THR A 61 4.43 -19.51 11.17
N GLU A 62 5.12 -18.39 10.97
CA GLU A 62 6.50 -18.15 11.43
C GLU A 62 6.64 -16.72 12.00
N PRO A 63 6.30 -16.51 13.30
CA PRO A 63 6.39 -15.19 13.92
C PRO A 63 7.76 -14.54 13.78
N GLY A 64 7.79 -13.25 13.45
CA GLY A 64 9.00 -12.48 13.17
C GLY A 64 9.55 -12.62 11.75
N ARG A 65 9.06 -13.57 10.94
CA ARG A 65 9.41 -13.67 9.52
C ARG A 65 8.47 -12.79 8.70
N LEU A 66 9.01 -11.86 7.93
CA LEU A 66 8.20 -11.03 7.02
C LEU A 66 7.93 -11.76 5.71
N LEU A 67 6.68 -11.71 5.25
CA LEU A 67 6.19 -12.52 4.12
C LEU A 67 5.60 -11.68 2.98
N LEU A 68 4.96 -10.55 3.30
CA LEU A 68 4.22 -9.76 2.33
C LEU A 68 4.45 -8.27 2.52
N ALA A 69 4.86 -7.59 1.45
CA ALA A 69 4.79 -6.14 1.34
C ALA A 69 3.47 -5.73 0.68
N VAL A 70 2.72 -4.82 1.32
CA VAL A 70 1.53 -4.19 0.75
C VAL A 70 1.82 -2.72 0.52
N GLU A 71 1.59 -2.24 -0.71
CA GLU A 71 1.88 -0.87 -1.12
C GLU A 71 0.66 -0.25 -1.83
N GLY A 72 0.44 1.03 -1.56
CA GLY A 72 -0.65 1.84 -2.09
C GLY A 72 -0.30 2.59 -3.38
N ASP A 73 -1.23 3.43 -3.80
CA ASP A 73 -1.17 4.35 -4.95
C ASP A 73 -0.94 5.83 -4.55
N GLY A 74 -0.51 6.09 -3.30
CA GLY A 74 -0.43 7.43 -2.71
C GLY A 74 0.64 8.37 -3.29
N PRO A 75 0.76 9.60 -2.76
CA PRO A 75 1.69 10.63 -3.27
C PRO A 75 3.16 10.19 -3.29
N ALA A 76 3.57 9.31 -2.36
CA ALA A 76 4.90 8.70 -2.33
C ALA A 76 5.20 7.87 -3.60
N TYR A 77 4.17 7.33 -4.25
CA TYR A 77 4.26 6.64 -5.54
C TYR A 77 4.27 7.62 -6.72
N ALA A 78 3.46 8.70 -6.66
CA ALA A 78 3.30 9.67 -7.75
C ALA A 78 4.50 10.62 -7.96
N ALA A 79 5.39 10.78 -6.97
CA ALA A 79 6.52 11.71 -7.03
C ALA A 79 7.70 11.26 -7.93
N VAL A 80 7.52 10.24 -8.78
CA VAL A 80 8.62 9.55 -9.46
C VAL A 80 8.39 9.44 -10.98
N PRO A 81 9.26 10.03 -11.83
CA PRO A 81 9.07 10.07 -13.28
C PRO A 81 9.32 8.76 -14.05
N SER A 82 9.87 7.70 -13.44
CA SER A 82 10.33 6.47 -14.13
C SER A 82 9.73 5.17 -13.56
N GLY A 83 8.40 5.12 -13.44
CA GLY A 83 7.68 4.13 -12.63
C GLY A 83 7.85 2.65 -12.99
N ARG A 84 7.98 2.29 -14.27
CA ARG A 84 7.86 0.89 -14.70
C ARG A 84 9.07 0.02 -14.35
N ASP A 85 10.27 0.46 -14.70
CA ASP A 85 11.50 -0.29 -14.40
C ASP A 85 11.79 -0.31 -12.90
N ARG A 86 11.45 0.78 -12.20
CA ARG A 86 11.57 0.84 -10.73
C ARG A 86 10.57 -0.11 -10.06
N ASP A 87 9.33 -0.18 -10.51
CA ASP A 87 8.34 -1.11 -9.95
C ASP A 87 8.81 -2.56 -10.11
N LEU A 88 9.40 -2.91 -11.26
CA LEU A 88 10.00 -4.22 -11.46
C LEU A 88 11.18 -4.46 -10.51
N VAL A 89 12.09 -3.50 -10.37
CA VAL A 89 13.22 -3.60 -9.43
C VAL A 89 12.74 -3.76 -7.99
N ARG A 90 11.70 -3.01 -7.59
CA ARG A 90 11.09 -3.07 -6.25
C ARG A 90 10.54 -4.46 -5.96
N VAL A 91 9.76 -5.01 -6.90
CA VAL A 91 9.20 -6.36 -6.80
C VAL A 91 10.33 -7.38 -6.71
N LEU A 92 11.32 -7.32 -7.61
CA LEU A 92 12.46 -8.23 -7.61
C LEU A 92 13.27 -8.17 -6.31
N GLU A 93 13.46 -6.98 -5.74
CA GLU A 93 14.18 -6.82 -4.46
C GLU A 93 13.42 -7.49 -3.31
N LEU A 94 12.09 -7.32 -3.26
CA LEU A 94 11.24 -7.95 -2.26
C LEU A 94 11.23 -9.48 -2.42
N GLU A 95 11.09 -9.97 -3.65
CA GLU A 95 11.13 -11.39 -3.97
C GLU A 95 12.47 -12.03 -3.60
N ARG A 96 13.59 -11.33 -3.84
CA ARG A 96 14.93 -11.78 -3.41
C ARG A 96 15.07 -11.91 -1.89
N ARG A 97 14.27 -11.16 -1.11
CA ARG A 97 14.18 -11.29 0.35
C ARG A 97 13.19 -12.38 0.79
N GLY A 98 12.57 -13.08 -0.17
CA GLY A 98 11.53 -14.09 0.07
C GLY A 98 10.15 -13.49 0.35
N TRP A 99 9.96 -12.20 0.07
CA TRP A 99 8.69 -11.52 0.31
C TRP A 99 7.88 -11.48 -0.98
N ARG A 100 6.56 -11.50 -0.84
CA ARG A 100 5.64 -11.19 -1.93
C ARG A 100 5.30 -9.71 -1.94
N HIS A 101 4.86 -9.21 -3.09
CA HIS A 101 4.39 -7.85 -3.26
C HIS A 101 2.90 -7.86 -3.62
N LEU A 102 2.13 -7.01 -2.97
CA LEU A 102 0.71 -6.79 -3.26
C LEU A 102 0.42 -5.30 -3.37
N ARG A 103 0.09 -4.85 -4.57
CA ARG A 103 -0.46 -3.51 -4.79
C ARG A 103 -1.94 -3.48 -4.40
N VAL A 104 -2.31 -2.44 -3.66
CA VAL A 104 -3.70 -2.06 -3.37
C VAL A 104 -3.96 -0.63 -3.81
N TRP A 105 -5.15 -0.35 -4.32
CA TRP A 105 -5.53 1.00 -4.70
C TRP A 105 -6.34 1.64 -3.58
N SER A 106 -6.10 2.90 -3.24
CA SER A 106 -6.83 3.58 -2.17
C SER A 106 -8.34 3.60 -2.44
N THR A 107 -8.72 3.63 -3.72
CA THR A 107 -10.11 3.52 -4.16
C THR A 107 -10.74 2.15 -3.88
N GLU A 108 -9.98 1.06 -4.00
CA GLU A 108 -10.45 -0.29 -3.64
C GLU A 108 -10.62 -0.40 -2.13
N VAL A 109 -9.66 0.10 -1.34
CA VAL A 109 -9.72 0.09 0.13
C VAL A 109 -10.92 0.90 0.63
N PHE A 110 -11.20 2.04 0.01
CA PHE A 110 -12.36 2.86 0.37
C PHE A 110 -13.69 2.19 -0.02
N ARG A 111 -13.77 1.61 -1.22
CA ARG A 111 -15.01 1.02 -1.74
C ARG A 111 -15.39 -0.29 -1.04
N ASP A 112 -14.42 -1.17 -0.84
CA ASP A 112 -14.63 -2.51 -0.29
C ASP A 112 -13.39 -2.96 0.51
N PRO A 113 -13.22 -2.41 1.73
CA PRO A 113 -12.08 -2.75 2.57
C PRO A 113 -12.07 -4.23 2.96
N ALA A 114 -13.24 -4.86 3.08
CA ALA A 114 -13.35 -6.28 3.42
C ALA A 114 -12.75 -7.17 2.33
N ARG A 115 -13.01 -6.86 1.05
CA ARG A 115 -12.40 -7.55 -0.08
C ARG A 115 -10.89 -7.36 -0.14
N VAL A 116 -10.38 -6.17 0.19
CA VAL A 116 -8.92 -5.95 0.24
C VAL A 116 -8.30 -6.75 1.39
N VAL A 117 -8.92 -6.76 2.56
CA VAL A 117 -8.50 -7.59 3.70
C VAL A 117 -8.47 -9.07 3.33
N SER A 118 -9.52 -9.59 2.68
CA SER A 118 -9.55 -10.97 2.18
C SER A 118 -8.38 -11.28 1.26
N ARG A 119 -8.06 -10.40 0.30
CA ARG A 119 -6.92 -10.59 -0.61
C ARG A 119 -5.59 -10.66 0.14
N VAL A 120 -5.42 -9.86 1.19
CA VAL A 120 -4.20 -9.89 2.02
C VAL A 120 -4.14 -11.20 2.82
N LEU A 121 -5.26 -11.63 3.41
CA LEU A 121 -5.35 -12.88 4.17
C LEU A 121 -5.05 -14.10 3.29
N ASP A 122 -5.65 -14.14 2.10
CA ASP A 122 -5.38 -15.16 1.09
C ASP A 122 -3.91 -15.15 0.66
N ALA A 123 -3.34 -13.97 0.46
CA ALA A 123 -1.92 -13.85 0.20
C ALA A 123 -1.14 -14.48 1.34
N VAL A 124 -1.29 -14.08 2.61
CA VAL A 124 -0.54 -14.67 3.72
C VAL A 124 -0.95 -16.10 4.12
N GLY A 125 -1.86 -16.75 3.36
CA GLY A 125 -2.24 -18.15 3.56
C GLY A 125 -3.26 -18.37 4.68
N VAL A 126 -3.86 -17.30 5.21
CA VAL A 126 -4.94 -17.38 6.20
C VAL A 126 -6.25 -17.58 5.47
N ARG A 127 -6.67 -18.85 5.36
CA ARG A 127 -7.99 -19.17 4.81
C ARG A 127 -9.09 -18.63 5.73
N GLN A 128 -9.90 -17.73 5.20
CA GLN A 128 -11.16 -17.36 5.84
C GLN A 128 -12.11 -18.56 5.79
N ALA A 129 -12.76 -18.89 6.91
CA ALA A 129 -13.90 -19.81 6.86
C ALA A 129 -14.98 -19.18 5.97
N PRO A 130 -15.64 -19.94 5.06
CA PRO A 130 -16.78 -19.40 4.32
C PRO A 130 -17.80 -18.91 5.34
N GLY A 131 -18.12 -17.61 5.31
CA GLY A 131 -19.16 -17.03 6.14
C GLY A 131 -20.47 -17.79 5.91
N GLY A 132 -21.06 -18.29 7.00
CA GLY A 132 -22.33 -19.01 7.01
C GLY A 132 -23.53 -18.12 6.72
#